data_AF-A0A5J4PU52-F1
#
_entry.id   AF-A0A5J4PU52-F1
#
_cell.length_a   1.000
_cell.length_b   1.000
_cell.length_c   1.000
_cell.angle_alpha   90.00
_cell.angle_beta   90.00
_cell.angle_gamma   90.00
#
_symmetry.space_group_name_H-M   'P 1'
#
loop_
_entity.id
_entity.type
_entity.pdbx_description
1 polymer ?
#
loop_
_entity_poly.entity_id
_entity_poly.type
_entity_poly.pdbx_seq_one_letter_code
_entity_poly.pdbx_strand_id
1 'polypeptide(L)'
;MKKCQKNDGKIVKKVFLEKFAKPFVPHILSNKTYKYLLANNLTHLFKPTRYYITYDIETLEKKVNEKFGDSSQVTATLIPYAIASTVKLASGIHSFYYDIRTEDFLDKWLQQLFEEAKQVKKDNKYIDETIPQYFEVPVIGFNSAKFDAS
;
A
#
# COMPACT_ATOMS: atom_id res chain seq x y z
N MET A 1 -7.14 38.11 -3.16
CA MET A 1 -6.27 37.36 -2.22
C MET A 1 -6.58 37.71 -0.75
N LYS A 2 -7.74 37.30 -0.20
CA LYS A 2 -8.15 37.63 1.20
C LYS A 2 -8.55 36.41 2.05
N LYS A 3 -7.93 35.25 1.82
CA LYS A 3 -8.31 34.00 2.56
C LYS A 3 -7.43 33.68 3.78
N CYS A 4 -6.42 34.48 4.11
CA CYS A 4 -5.45 34.16 5.19
C CYS A 4 -5.41 35.16 6.36
N GLN A 5 -6.48 35.91 6.65
CA GLN A 5 -6.54 36.81 7.83
C GLN A 5 -7.06 36.14 9.11
N LYS A 6 -7.41 34.85 9.10
CA LYS A 6 -7.76 34.14 10.34
C LYS A 6 -6.47 33.76 11.08
N ASN A 7 -6.23 34.41 12.23
CA ASN A 7 -5.18 34.19 13.23
C ASN A 7 -3.92 35.10 13.17
N ASP A 8 -3.97 36.29 12.59
CA ASP A 8 -2.83 37.25 12.59
C ASP A 8 -1.49 36.63 12.13
N GLY A 9 -1.54 35.67 11.21
CA GLY A 9 -0.34 34.93 10.74
C GLY A 9 0.25 33.93 11.74
N LYS A 10 -0.35 33.74 12.93
CA LYS A 10 0.10 32.74 13.91
C LYS A 10 -0.49 31.36 13.59
N ILE A 11 0.40 30.37 13.48
CA ILE A 11 0.01 28.96 13.35
C ILE A 11 -0.49 28.47 14.71
N VAL A 12 -1.80 28.47 14.90
CA VAL A 12 -2.43 27.85 16.07
C VAL A 12 -2.65 26.37 15.78
N LYS A 13 -1.75 25.50 16.27
CA LYS A 13 -1.96 24.05 16.25
C LYS A 13 -2.97 23.68 17.34
N LYS A 14 -4.25 23.58 17.00
CA LYS A 14 -5.26 22.98 17.89
C LYS A 14 -5.25 21.46 17.70
N VAL A 15 -4.94 20.73 18.77
CA VAL A 15 -5.14 19.27 18.81
C VAL A 15 -6.61 19.03 19.10
N PHE A 16 -7.33 18.46 18.12
CA PHE A 16 -8.69 18.01 18.31
C PHE A 16 -8.66 16.53 18.70
N LEU A 17 -8.91 16.25 19.97
CA LEU A 17 -9.16 14.88 20.42
C LEU A 17 -10.61 14.54 20.07
N GLU A 18 -10.84 13.37 19.46
CA GLU A 18 -12.20 12.90 19.24
C GLU A 18 -12.88 12.70 20.60
N LYS A 19 -14.09 13.27 20.77
CA LYS A 19 -14.86 13.19 22.03
C LYS A 19 -15.26 11.76 22.43
N PHE A 20 -15.17 10.82 21.49
CA PHE A 20 -15.59 9.44 21.67
C PHE A 20 -14.45 8.52 21.27
N ALA A 21 -14.21 7.48 22.08
CA ALA A 21 -13.26 6.43 21.72
C ALA A 21 -13.78 5.70 20.48
N LYS A 22 -13.18 5.97 19.33
CA LYS A 22 -13.36 5.12 18.15
C LYS A 22 -12.33 4.00 18.20
N PRO A 23 -12.72 2.74 17.92
CA PRO A 23 -11.72 1.71 17.69
C PRO A 23 -10.83 2.17 16.52
N PHE A 24 -9.52 2.13 16.72
CA PHE A 24 -8.55 2.52 15.69
C PHE A 24 -8.52 1.43 14.62
N VAL A 25 -9.42 1.57 13.64
CA VAL A 25 -9.49 0.67 12.48
C VAL A 25 -9.40 1.50 11.20
N PRO A 26 -8.21 2.06 10.89
CA PRO A 26 -8.04 3.01 9.79
C PRO A 26 -8.51 2.41 8.47
N HIS A 27 -8.23 1.14 8.20
CA HIS A 27 -8.59 0.48 6.94
C HIS A 27 -10.11 0.35 6.72
N ILE A 28 -10.92 0.37 7.78
CA ILE A 28 -12.39 0.38 7.67
C ILE A 28 -12.91 1.82 7.64
N LEU A 29 -12.41 2.68 8.52
CA LEU A 29 -12.87 4.06 8.64
C LEU A 29 -12.38 4.98 7.51
N SER A 30 -11.25 4.66 6.86
CA SER A 30 -10.76 5.38 5.68
C SER A 30 -11.45 4.91 4.39
N ASN A 31 -12.03 3.71 4.39
CA ASN A 31 -12.67 3.13 3.22
C ASN A 31 -13.89 3.96 2.80
N LYS A 32 -13.81 4.55 1.60
CA LYS A 32 -14.86 5.43 1.06
C LYS A 32 -16.18 4.71 0.82
N THR A 33 -16.12 3.44 0.39
CA THR A 33 -17.31 2.59 0.19
C THR A 33 -17.99 2.32 1.53
N TYR A 34 -17.22 1.95 2.56
CA TYR A 34 -17.77 1.76 3.90
C TYR A 34 -18.44 3.02 4.45
N LYS A 35 -17.78 4.19 4.30
CA LYS A 35 -18.35 5.49 4.67
C LYS A 35 -19.67 5.79 3.96
N TYR A 36 -19.74 5.54 2.65
CA TYR A 36 -20.96 5.71 1.87
C TYR A 36 -22.08 4.79 2.36
N LEU A 37 -21.79 3.50 2.54
CA LEU A 37 -22.78 2.53 3.01
C LEU A 37 -23.26 2.87 4.42
N LEU A 38 -22.36 3.29 5.31
CA LEU A 38 -22.70 3.73 6.66
C LEU A 38 -23.63 4.95 6.66
N ALA A 39 -23.35 5.95 5.81
CA ALA A 39 -24.17 7.16 5.71
C ALA A 39 -25.60 6.90 5.20
N ASN A 40 -25.82 5.79 4.48
CA ASN A 40 -27.11 5.41 3.90
C ASN A 40 -27.81 4.25 4.63
N ASN A 41 -27.32 3.82 5.80
CA ASN A 41 -27.81 2.63 6.53
C ASN A 41 -27.75 1.32 5.72
N LEU A 42 -26.80 1.21 4.80
CA LEU A 42 -26.58 0.06 3.91
C LEU A 42 -25.36 -0.79 4.33
N THR A 43 -24.94 -0.74 5.59
CA THR A 43 -23.74 -1.44 6.08
C THR A 43 -23.80 -2.96 5.90
N HIS A 44 -25.01 -3.55 5.90
CA HIS A 44 -25.22 -4.97 5.63
C HIS A 44 -24.79 -5.39 4.21
N LEU A 45 -24.65 -4.45 3.28
CA LEU A 45 -24.14 -4.70 1.93
C LEU A 45 -22.62 -4.71 1.86
N PHE A 46 -21.91 -4.22 2.90
CA PHE A 46 -20.46 -4.11 2.87
C PHE A 46 -19.79 -5.48 2.78
N LYS A 47 -18.87 -5.60 1.83
CA LYS A 47 -18.02 -6.78 1.63
C LYS A 47 -16.57 -6.37 1.90
N PRO A 48 -15.86 -7.09 2.80
CA PRO A 48 -14.45 -6.85 3.02
C PRO A 48 -13.65 -7.25 1.76
N THR A 49 -12.50 -6.62 1.58
CA THR A 49 -11.54 -7.03 0.54
C THR A 49 -10.99 -8.41 0.87
N ARG A 50 -11.12 -9.37 -0.07
CA ARG A 50 -10.73 -10.77 0.16
C ARG A 50 -9.51 -11.19 -0.66
N TYR A 51 -9.27 -10.49 -1.76
CA TYR A 51 -8.26 -10.83 -2.75
C TYR A 51 -7.19 -9.74 -2.77
N TYR A 52 -5.94 -10.14 -2.91
CA TYR A 52 -4.78 -9.27 -2.73
C TYR A 52 -3.53 -9.88 -3.36
N ILE A 53 -2.50 -9.07 -3.50
CA ILE A 53 -1.17 -9.50 -3.91
C ILE A 53 -0.23 -9.27 -2.73
N THR A 54 0.63 -10.23 -2.42
CA THR A 54 1.77 -10.04 -1.54
C THR A 54 3.06 -10.09 -2.34
N TYR A 55 4.08 -9.37 -1.90
CA TYR A 55 5.42 -9.51 -2.44
C TYR A 55 6.47 -9.41 -1.34
N ASP A 56 7.63 -10.00 -1.60
CA ASP A 56 8.82 -9.88 -0.78
C ASP A 56 10.02 -9.66 -1.71
N ILE A 57 10.92 -8.76 -1.30
CA ILE A 57 12.08 -8.36 -2.10
C ILE A 57 13.34 -8.71 -1.33
N GLU A 58 14.14 -9.59 -1.90
CA GLU A 58 15.49 -9.84 -1.45
C GLU A 58 16.41 -8.75 -1.98
N THR A 59 17.24 -8.19 -1.10
CA THR A 59 18.17 -7.11 -1.46
C THR A 59 19.59 -7.46 -1.05
N LEU A 60 20.56 -6.96 -1.80
CA LEU A 60 21.97 -7.03 -1.46
C LEU A 60 22.51 -5.65 -1.12
N GLU A 61 23.39 -5.59 -0.12
CA GLU A 61 24.07 -4.37 0.25
C GLU A 61 25.22 -4.07 -0.73
N LYS A 62 25.17 -2.91 -1.39
CA LYS A 62 26.27 -2.34 -2.15
C LYS A 62 26.88 -1.18 -1.38
N LYS A 63 28.11 -1.38 -0.89
CA LYS A 63 28.87 -0.32 -0.21
C LYS A 63 29.22 0.81 -1.18
N VAL A 64 28.91 2.05 -0.80
CA VAL A 64 29.13 3.27 -1.62
C VAL A 64 29.94 4.34 -0.86
N ASN A 65 29.81 4.44 0.47
CA ASN A 65 30.55 5.39 1.31
C ASN A 65 30.55 6.84 0.79
N GLU A 66 29.42 7.31 0.27
CA GLU A 66 29.26 8.64 -0.31
C GLU A 66 28.92 9.68 0.76
N LYS A 67 29.64 10.81 0.80
CA LYS A 67 29.36 11.92 1.72
C LYS A 67 28.43 12.95 1.07
N PHE A 68 27.43 13.39 1.82
CA PHE A 68 26.48 14.43 1.43
C PHE A 68 26.59 15.61 2.41
N GLY A 69 27.39 16.61 2.04
CA GLY A 69 27.74 17.73 2.92
C GLY A 69 28.65 17.32 4.08
N ASP A 70 28.73 18.16 5.10
CA ASP A 70 29.72 18.03 6.17
C ASP A 70 29.34 16.97 7.24
N SER A 71 28.06 16.57 7.31
CA SER A 71 27.52 15.76 8.42
C SER A 71 26.77 14.50 8.01
N SER A 72 26.58 14.23 6.72
CA SER A 72 25.83 13.04 6.26
C SER A 72 26.69 12.16 5.36
N GLN A 73 26.57 10.83 5.54
CA GLN A 73 27.25 9.84 4.72
C GLN A 73 26.32 8.64 4.47
N VAL A 74 26.22 8.21 3.21
CA VAL A 74 25.57 6.96 2.79
C VAL A 74 26.63 5.89 2.71
N THR A 75 26.64 4.98 3.68
CA THR A 75 27.62 3.87 3.76
C THR A 75 27.35 2.82 2.68
N ALA A 76 26.09 2.50 2.45
CA ALA A 76 25.67 1.52 1.46
C ALA A 76 24.27 1.81 0.88
N THR A 77 23.99 1.21 -0.26
CA THR A 77 22.69 1.21 -0.93
C THR A 77 22.23 -0.22 -1.13
N LEU A 78 20.93 -0.47 -0.99
CA LEU A 78 20.33 -1.78 -1.24
C LEU A 78 20.01 -1.92 -2.73
N ILE A 79 20.47 -3.02 -3.33
CA ILE A 79 20.15 -3.39 -4.71
C ILE A 79 19.20 -4.58 -4.66
N PRO A 80 18.04 -4.54 -5.34
CA PRO A 80 17.15 -5.68 -5.41
C PRO A 80 17.84 -6.84 -6.14
N TYR A 81 17.76 -8.02 -5.55
CA TYR A 81 18.36 -9.24 -6.06
C TYR A 81 17.31 -10.19 -6.61
N ALA A 82 16.20 -10.32 -5.89
CA ALA A 82 15.07 -11.14 -6.29
C ALA A 82 13.77 -10.61 -5.71
N ILE A 83 12.65 -10.98 -6.34
CA ILE A 83 11.32 -10.61 -5.90
C ILE A 83 10.38 -11.80 -6.09
N ALA A 84 9.74 -12.20 -4.99
CA ALA A 84 8.71 -13.22 -4.99
C ALA A 84 7.36 -12.56 -4.76
N SER A 85 6.31 -13.04 -5.42
CA SER A 85 4.95 -12.53 -5.21
C SER A 85 3.95 -13.67 -5.18
N THR A 86 2.91 -13.50 -4.37
CA THR A 86 1.79 -14.42 -4.27
C THR A 86 0.48 -13.67 -4.48
N VAL A 87 -0.36 -14.18 -5.36
CA VAL A 87 -1.64 -13.60 -5.73
C VAL A 87 -2.74 -14.47 -5.13
N LYS A 88 -3.60 -13.86 -4.32
CA LYS A 88 -4.82 -14.49 -3.82
C LYS A 88 -6.00 -14.02 -4.66
N LEU A 89 -6.54 -14.91 -5.49
CA LEU A 89 -7.72 -14.68 -6.34
C LEU A 89 -8.93 -15.47 -5.85
N ALA A 90 -10.09 -15.23 -6.47
CA ALA A 90 -11.29 -16.03 -6.28
C ALA A 90 -11.09 -17.46 -6.82
N SER A 91 -10.35 -17.60 -7.92
CA SER A 91 -10.07 -18.89 -8.57
C SER A 91 -9.03 -19.74 -7.85
N GLY A 92 -8.17 -19.14 -7.01
CA GLY A 92 -7.08 -19.88 -6.37
C GLY A 92 -5.98 -18.98 -5.81
N ILE A 93 -4.84 -19.61 -5.53
CA ILE A 93 -3.60 -18.95 -5.12
C ILE A 93 -2.52 -19.39 -6.09
N HIS A 94 -1.75 -18.44 -6.60
CA HIS A 94 -0.55 -18.73 -7.37
C HIS A 94 0.55 -17.74 -7.02
N SER A 95 1.78 -18.09 -7.36
CA SER A 95 2.96 -17.29 -7.09
C SER A 95 3.78 -17.11 -8.36
N PHE A 96 4.50 -16.00 -8.44
CA PHE A 96 5.46 -15.71 -9.50
C PHE A 96 6.71 -15.08 -8.91
N TYR A 97 7.82 -15.22 -9.63
CA TYR A 97 9.14 -14.88 -9.12
C TYR A 97 10.03 -14.37 -10.24
N TYR A 98 10.84 -13.38 -9.92
CA TYR A 98 11.83 -12.79 -10.81
C TYR A 98 13.12 -12.50 -10.03
N ASP A 99 14.27 -12.61 -10.69
CA ASP A 99 15.56 -12.32 -10.09
C ASP A 99 16.55 -11.73 -11.09
N ILE A 100 17.72 -11.33 -10.58
CA ILE A 100 18.80 -10.69 -11.32
C ILE A 100 19.31 -11.45 -12.55
N ARG A 101 19.04 -12.76 -12.69
CA ARG A 101 19.37 -13.55 -13.90
C ARG A 101 18.45 -13.23 -15.07
N THR A 102 17.31 -12.61 -14.80
CA THR A 102 16.38 -12.13 -15.82
C THR A 102 16.73 -10.68 -16.16
N GLU A 103 16.96 -10.38 -17.43
CA GLU A 103 17.12 -9.00 -17.88
C GLU A 103 15.85 -8.19 -17.58
N ASP A 104 16.00 -6.99 -17.02
CA ASP A 104 14.92 -6.09 -16.59
C ASP A 104 13.88 -6.77 -15.69
N PHE A 105 14.33 -7.61 -14.76
CA PHE A 105 13.46 -8.44 -13.91
C PHE A 105 12.44 -7.62 -13.10
N LEU A 106 12.79 -6.40 -12.66
CA LEU A 106 11.87 -5.51 -11.96
C LEU A 106 10.76 -5.00 -12.87
N ASP A 107 11.09 -4.66 -14.11
CA ASP A 107 10.10 -4.17 -15.08
C ASP A 107 9.15 -5.29 -15.49
N LYS A 108 9.68 -6.50 -15.70
CA LYS A 108 8.87 -7.71 -15.94
C LYS A 108 7.98 -8.04 -14.74
N TRP A 109 8.51 -7.92 -13.52
CA TRP A 109 7.72 -8.08 -12.31
C TRP A 109 6.59 -7.04 -12.22
N LEU A 110 6.89 -5.75 -12.46
CA LEU A 110 5.89 -4.68 -12.46
C LEU A 110 4.79 -4.92 -13.50
N GLN A 111 5.15 -5.35 -14.72
CA GLN A 111 4.20 -5.69 -15.76
C GLN A 111 3.27 -6.83 -15.32
N GLN A 112 3.83 -7.93 -14.80
CA GLN A 112 3.02 -9.04 -14.26
C GLN A 112 2.13 -8.56 -13.12
N LEU A 113 2.66 -7.77 -12.18
CA LEU A 113 1.92 -7.21 -11.05
C LEU A 113 0.69 -6.43 -11.51
N PHE A 114 0.82 -5.61 -12.56
CA PHE A 114 -0.32 -4.85 -13.11
C PHE A 114 -1.37 -5.74 -13.75
N GLU A 115 -0.97 -6.81 -14.46
CA GLU A 115 -1.93 -7.77 -15.02
C GLU A 115 -2.70 -8.51 -13.92
N GLU A 116 -1.99 -8.99 -12.90
CA GLU A 116 -2.61 -9.63 -11.73
C GLU A 116 -3.53 -8.67 -10.98
N ALA A 117 -3.13 -7.40 -10.85
CA ALA A 117 -3.94 -6.38 -10.18
C ALA A 117 -5.27 -6.14 -10.89
N LYS A 118 -5.34 -6.24 -12.22
CA LYS A 118 -6.62 -6.16 -12.95
C LYS A 118 -7.56 -7.28 -12.54
N GLN A 119 -7.05 -8.49 -12.39
CA GLN A 119 -7.86 -9.64 -11.98
C GLN A 119 -8.28 -9.55 -10.51
N VAL A 120 -7.37 -9.17 -9.60
CA VAL A 120 -7.70 -8.92 -8.18
C VAL A 120 -8.78 -7.85 -8.02
N LYS A 121 -8.70 -6.77 -8.82
CA LYS A 121 -9.73 -5.72 -8.86
C LYS A 121 -11.08 -6.28 -9.29
N LYS A 122 -11.11 -7.13 -10.32
CA LYS A 122 -12.35 -7.77 -10.80
C LYS A 122 -12.95 -8.67 -9.74
N ASP A 123 -12.13 -9.49 -9.08
CA ASP A 123 -12.59 -10.44 -8.06
C ASP A 123 -13.11 -9.73 -6.79
N ASN A 124 -12.55 -8.56 -6.45
CA ASN A 124 -13.03 -7.74 -5.35
C ASN A 124 -14.23 -6.85 -5.72
N LYS A 125 -14.69 -6.82 -6.99
CA LYS A 125 -15.77 -5.94 -7.43
C LYS A 125 -17.11 -6.35 -6.78
N TYR A 126 -17.92 -5.37 -6.36
CA TYR A 126 -19.31 -5.64 -5.98
C TYR A 126 -20.12 -6.08 -7.21
N ILE A 127 -21.03 -7.04 -7.03
CA ILE A 127 -21.96 -7.48 -8.08
C ILE A 127 -22.91 -6.33 -8.45
N ASP A 128 -23.36 -5.58 -7.45
CA ASP A 128 -24.17 -4.40 -7.61
C ASP A 128 -23.29 -3.19 -7.98
N GLU A 129 -23.43 -2.72 -9.22
CA GLU A 129 -22.66 -1.59 -9.75
C GLU A 129 -23.12 -0.23 -9.21
N THR A 130 -24.27 -0.17 -8.53
CA THR A 130 -24.75 1.07 -7.90
C THR A 130 -24.00 1.40 -6.61
N ILE A 131 -23.32 0.42 -6.01
CA ILE A 131 -22.49 0.63 -4.83
C ILE A 131 -21.19 1.30 -5.26
N PRO A 132 -20.91 2.55 -4.83
CA PRO A 132 -19.69 3.23 -5.20
C PRO A 132 -18.48 2.52 -4.58
N GLN A 133 -17.70 1.87 -5.45
CA GLN A 133 -16.48 1.16 -5.06
C GLN A 133 -15.24 1.95 -5.44
N TYR A 134 -14.30 2.04 -4.50
CA TYR A 134 -12.96 2.52 -4.80
C TYR A 134 -12.09 1.34 -5.25
N PHE A 135 -11.47 1.46 -6.42
CA PHE A 135 -10.79 0.37 -7.11
C PHE A 135 -9.35 0.12 -6.63
N GLU A 136 -9.10 0.31 -5.34
CA GLU A 136 -7.78 0.02 -4.77
C GLU A 136 -7.56 -1.50 -4.73
N VAL A 137 -6.42 -1.91 -5.26
CA VAL A 137 -5.94 -3.30 -5.20
C VAL A 137 -4.95 -3.39 -4.05
N PRO A 138 -5.17 -4.25 -3.04
CA PRO A 138 -4.20 -4.41 -1.97
C PRO A 138 -2.97 -5.12 -2.51
N VAL A 139 -1.84 -4.42 -2.50
CA VAL A 139 -0.51 -4.96 -2.77
C VAL A 139 0.32 -4.77 -1.51
N ILE A 140 0.67 -5.87 -0.85
CA ILE A 140 1.25 -5.89 0.48
C ILE A 140 2.70 -6.34 0.37
N GLY A 141 3.62 -5.41 0.61
CA GLY A 141 5.04 -5.70 0.68
C GLY A 141 5.43 -6.19 2.06
N PHE A 142 6.18 -7.29 2.11
CA PHE A 142 6.99 -7.66 3.26
C PHE A 142 8.42 -7.19 3.01
N ASN A 143 9.10 -6.79 4.09
CA ASN A 143 10.52 -6.48 4.04
C ASN A 143 11.18 -7.28 5.17
N SER A 144 11.96 -8.28 4.80
CA SER A 144 12.65 -9.18 5.74
C SER A 144 13.80 -8.51 6.50
N ALA A 145 14.15 -7.24 6.26
CA ALA A 145 15.28 -6.57 6.91
C ALA A 145 15.26 -6.57 8.46
N LYS A 146 14.14 -6.92 9.10
CA LYS A 146 14.05 -7.15 10.55
C LYS A 146 14.51 -8.54 11.02
N PHE A 147 14.75 -9.49 10.13
CA PHE A 147 15.16 -10.87 10.44
C PHE A 147 16.66 -11.13 10.22
N ASP A 148 17.36 -10.25 9.49
CA ASP A 148 18.79 -10.42 9.17
C ASP A 148 19.75 -9.81 10.22
N ALA A 149 19.23 -9.27 11.33
CA ALA A 149 20.04 -8.87 12.47
C ALA A 149 20.37 -10.08 13.35
N SER A 150 21.31 -10.92 12.90
CA SER A 150 21.98 -11.95 13.70
C SER A 150 23.41 -11.56 14.00
#